data_AF-A0A1B9AWS6-F1
#
_entry.id   AF-A0A1B9AWS6-F1
#
_cell.length_a   1.000
_cell.length_b   1.000
_cell.length_c   1.000
_cell.angle_alpha   90.00
_cell.angle_beta   90.00
_cell.angle_gamma   90.00
#
_symmetry.space_group_name_H-M   'P 1'
#
loop_
_entity.id
_entity.type
_entity.pdbx_description
1 polymer ?
#
loop_
_entity_poly.entity_id
_entity_poly.type
_entity_poly.pdbx_seq_one_letter_code
_entity_poly.pdbx_strand_id
1 'polypeptide(L)'
;MKEFILFVAEIVNGIHDIINSYALGAGWELTDKDLHLYVFGILGIFSFLIVHLVFKTLAKYSITAISFIYTFTVMLVIVFSIEIQQKITGRGEMDFNDAVISLWGFLLFFGIFLLLKGLWLSTKKFIRKR
;
A
#
# COMPACT_ATOMS: atom_id res chain seq x y z
N MET A 1 -16.67 2.80 0.81
CA MET A 1 -15.56 2.21 0.04
C MET A 1 -15.63 2.57 -1.44
N LYS A 2 -16.80 2.47 -2.08
CA LYS A 2 -17.01 2.81 -3.50
C LYS A 2 -16.45 4.18 -3.88
N GLU A 3 -16.75 5.23 -3.12
CA GLU A 3 -16.29 6.59 -3.38
C GLU A 3 -14.75 6.69 -3.37
N PHE A 4 -14.10 6.02 -2.43
CA PHE A 4 -12.63 5.97 -2.37
C PHE A 4 -12.05 5.28 -3.61
N ILE A 5 -12.63 4.16 -4.04
CA ILE A 5 -12.20 3.46 -5.26
C ILE A 5 -12.40 4.35 -6.49
N LEU A 6 -13.54 5.04 -6.60
CA LEU A 6 -13.81 5.97 -7.71
C LEU A 6 -12.83 7.14 -7.72
N PHE A 7 -12.54 7.73 -6.56
CA PHE A 7 -11.54 8.78 -6.43
C PHE A 7 -10.15 8.33 -6.91
N VAL A 8 -9.70 7.13 -6.51
CA VAL A 8 -8.42 6.59 -6.98
C VAL A 8 -8.46 6.32 -8.49
N ALA A 9 -9.58 5.78 -9.00
CA ALA A 9 -9.74 5.54 -10.43
C ALA A 9 -9.71 6.83 -11.25
N GLU A 10 -10.34 7.91 -10.78
CA GLU A 10 -10.30 9.23 -11.43
C GLU A 10 -8.87 9.76 -11.54
N ILE A 11 -8.04 9.59 -10.50
CA ILE A 11 -6.63 9.98 -10.56
C ILE A 11 -5.89 9.20 -11.65
N VAL A 12 -6.06 7.88 -11.69
CA VAL A 12 -5.38 7.02 -12.67
C VAL A 12 -5.86 7.32 -14.09
N ASN A 13 -7.17 7.49 -14.29
CA ASN A 13 -7.76 7.87 -15.57
C ASN A 13 -7.27 9.26 -16.02
N GLY A 14 -7.14 10.22 -15.10
CA GLY A 14 -6.57 11.53 -15.43
C GLY A 14 -5.13 11.43 -15.95
N ILE A 15 -4.30 10.58 -15.35
CA ILE A 15 -2.93 10.32 -15.85
C ILE A 15 -2.97 9.65 -17.23
N HIS A 16 -3.86 8.68 -17.41
CA HIS A 16 -4.09 7.98 -18.67
C HIS A 16 -4.44 8.97 -19.79
N ASP A 17 -5.39 9.88 -19.54
CA ASP A 17 -5.84 10.89 -20.50
C ASP A 17 -4.74 11.91 -20.83
N ILE A 18 -3.95 12.34 -19.83
CA ILE A 18 -2.81 13.23 -20.04
C ILE A 18 -1.81 12.59 -20.99
N ILE A 19 -1.38 11.35 -20.73
CA ILE A 19 -0.40 10.66 -21.59
C ILE A 19 -0.96 10.49 -23.00
N ASN A 20 -2.23 10.11 -23.13
CA ASN A 20 -2.86 9.97 -24.45
C ASN A 20 -2.90 11.28 -25.22
N SER A 21 -3.22 12.40 -24.55
CA SER A 21 -3.29 13.72 -25.19
C SER A 21 -1.94 14.15 -25.76
N TYR A 22 -0.84 13.88 -25.05
CA TYR A 22 0.51 14.13 -25.55
C TYR A 22 0.89 13.20 -26.71
N ALA A 23 0.51 11.93 -26.64
CA ALA A 23 0.79 10.96 -27.70
C ALA A 23 0.08 11.36 -29.01
N LEU A 24 -1.21 11.69 -28.93
CA LEU A 24 -1.98 12.19 -30.07
C LEU A 24 -1.39 13.48 -30.65
N GLY A 25 -0.95 14.42 -29.79
CA GLY A 25 -0.25 15.64 -30.22
C GLY A 25 1.09 15.38 -30.94
N ALA A 26 1.73 14.25 -30.66
CA ALA A 26 2.95 13.78 -31.33
C ALA A 26 2.67 12.91 -32.58
N GLY A 27 1.40 12.69 -32.94
CA GLY A 27 0.99 11.84 -34.06
C GLY A 27 1.04 10.35 -33.77
N TRP A 28 1.04 9.94 -32.50
CA TRP A 28 0.99 8.54 -32.08
C TRP A 28 -0.44 8.13 -31.71
N GLU A 29 -0.88 7.00 -32.26
CA GLU A 29 -2.15 6.35 -31.92
C GLU A 29 -1.86 5.19 -30.96
N LEU A 30 -1.86 5.48 -29.66
CA LEU A 30 -1.64 4.45 -28.63
C LEU A 30 -2.91 3.63 -28.41
N THR A 31 -2.77 2.31 -28.31
CA THR A 31 -3.86 1.47 -27.82
C THR A 31 -3.99 1.59 -26.31
N ASP A 32 -5.14 1.18 -25.78
CA ASP A 32 -5.38 1.08 -24.33
C ASP A 32 -4.29 0.27 -23.61
N LYS A 33 -3.81 -0.82 -24.23
CA LYS A 33 -2.72 -1.64 -23.68
C LYS A 33 -1.39 -0.90 -23.63
N ASP A 34 -1.09 -0.11 -24.67
CA ASP A 34 0.14 0.69 -24.71
C ASP A 34 0.09 1.76 -23.64
N LEU A 35 -1.08 2.39 -23.47
CA LEU A 35 -1.26 3.43 -22.47
C LEU A 35 -1.14 2.87 -21.05
N HIS A 36 -1.71 1.69 -20.78
CA HIS A 36 -1.48 0.96 -19.54
C HIS A 36 0.02 0.69 -19.29
N LEU A 37 0.77 0.27 -20.31
CA LEU A 37 2.22 0.06 -20.19
C LEU A 37 2.93 1.35 -19.73
N TYR A 38 2.63 2.49 -20.36
CA TYR A 38 3.26 3.77 -20.01
C TYR A 38 2.80 4.31 -18.65
N VAL A 39 1.49 4.32 -18.38
CA VAL A 39 0.91 4.78 -17.11
C VAL A 39 1.51 4.01 -15.93
N PHE A 40 1.44 2.67 -15.96
CA PHE A 40 1.95 1.85 -14.86
C PHE A 40 3.47 1.78 -14.83
N GLY A 41 4.15 1.89 -15.97
CA GLY A 41 5.61 2.01 -16.03
C GLY A 41 6.12 3.27 -15.33
N ILE A 42 5.52 4.43 -15.63
CA ILE A 42 5.89 5.72 -15.02
C ILE A 42 5.51 5.76 -13.54
N LEU A 43 4.28 5.36 -13.20
CA LEU A 43 3.83 5.28 -11.81
C LEU A 43 4.71 4.32 -11.00
N GLY A 44 5.10 3.19 -11.58
CA GLY A 44 5.93 2.18 -10.96
C GLY A 44 7.33 2.70 -10.64
N ILE A 45 8.04 3.28 -11.61
CA ILE A 45 9.40 3.78 -11.38
C ILE A 45 9.41 4.96 -10.41
N PHE A 46 8.43 5.87 -10.50
CA PHE A 46 8.31 7.00 -9.59
C PHE A 46 8.02 6.54 -8.16
N SER A 47 7.08 5.62 -7.98
CA SER A 47 6.77 5.02 -6.68
C SER A 47 7.97 4.27 -6.11
N PHE A 48 8.70 3.52 -6.93
CA PHE A 48 9.93 2.83 -6.52
C PHE A 48 10.97 3.82 -6.00
N LEU A 49 11.23 4.93 -6.69
CA LEU A 49 12.21 5.92 -6.25
C LEU A 49 11.83 6.51 -4.88
N ILE A 50 10.56 6.88 -4.69
CA ILE A 50 10.06 7.38 -3.40
C ILE A 50 10.24 6.34 -2.30
N VAL A 51 9.73 5.12 -2.51
CA VAL A 51 9.81 4.04 -1.53
C VAL A 51 11.27 3.69 -1.21
N HIS A 52 12.13 3.63 -2.22
CA HIS A 52 13.55 3.34 -2.05
C HIS A 52 14.23 4.41 -1.18
N LEU A 53 13.99 5.70 -1.41
CA LEU A 53 14.55 6.79 -0.61
C LEU A 53 14.07 6.74 0.85
N VAL A 54 12.77 6.50 1.06
CA VAL A 54 12.18 6.35 2.39
C VAL A 54 12.78 5.14 3.11
N PHE A 55 12.80 3.97 2.47
CA PHE A 55 13.27 2.74 3.09
C PHE A 55 14.77 2.75 3.34
N LYS A 56 15.57 3.34 2.46
CA LYS A 56 17.01 3.56 2.70
C LYS A 56 17.24 4.39 3.96
N THR A 57 16.39 5.37 4.23
CA THR A 57 16.45 6.19 5.45
C THR A 57 16.01 5.38 6.66
N LEU A 58 14.88 4.69 6.58
CA LEU A 58 14.34 3.86 7.67
C LEU A 58 15.26 2.68 8.04
N ALA A 59 15.98 2.12 7.06
CA ALA A 59 16.89 0.99 7.27
C ALA A 59 18.00 1.32 8.26
N LYS A 60 18.41 2.59 8.36
CA LYS A 60 19.38 3.06 9.34
C LYS A 60 18.86 2.98 10.78
N TYR A 61 17.55 3.03 10.96
CA TYR A 61 16.90 3.02 12.28
C TYR A 61 16.38 1.64 12.65
N SER A 62 15.63 0.98 11.77
CA SER A 62 15.03 -0.32 12.07
C SER A 62 14.53 -1.06 10.84
N ILE A 63 15.04 -2.27 10.64
CA ILE A 63 14.46 -3.23 9.68
C ILE A 63 13.01 -3.55 10.06
N THR A 64 12.68 -3.58 11.37
CA THR A 64 11.29 -3.82 11.82
C THR A 64 10.31 -2.75 11.34
N ALA A 65 10.75 -1.49 11.21
CA ALA A 65 9.89 -0.44 10.66
C ALA A 65 9.61 -0.65 9.17
N ILE A 66 10.61 -1.08 8.41
CA ILE A 66 10.43 -1.43 6.99
C ILE A 66 9.48 -2.62 6.85
N SER A 67 9.70 -3.68 7.64
CA SER A 67 8.83 -4.85 7.64
C SER A 67 7.39 -4.47 7.97
N PHE A 68 7.16 -3.57 8.94
CA PHE A 68 5.83 -3.08 9.29
C PHE A 68 5.16 -2.34 8.12
N ILE A 69 5.86 -1.40 7.47
CA ILE A 69 5.27 -0.66 6.35
C ILE A 69 4.93 -1.62 5.20
N TYR A 70 5.84 -2.54 4.88
CA TYR A 70 5.59 -3.53 3.83
C TYR A 70 4.37 -4.41 4.15
N THR A 71 4.29 -4.98 5.35
CA THR A 71 3.17 -5.84 5.73
C THR A 71 1.86 -5.05 5.83
N PHE A 72 1.89 -3.81 6.32
CA PHE A 72 0.71 -2.94 6.35
C PHE A 72 0.17 -2.66 4.93
N THR A 73 1.05 -2.36 3.96
CA THR A 73 0.66 -2.18 2.55
C THR A 73 0.06 -3.44 1.96
N VAL A 74 0.64 -4.62 2.25
CA VAL A 74 0.07 -5.90 1.82
C VAL A 74 -1.31 -6.13 2.43
N MET A 75 -1.48 -5.83 3.73
CA MET A 75 -2.77 -5.94 4.41
C MET A 75 -3.83 -5.02 3.78
N LEU A 76 -3.47 -3.78 3.42
CA LEU A 76 -4.37 -2.89 2.70
C LEU A 76 -4.91 -3.54 1.41
N VAL A 77 -4.02 -4.07 0.57
CA VAL A 77 -4.41 -4.71 -0.70
C VAL A 77 -5.31 -5.92 -0.44
N ILE A 78 -4.97 -6.78 0.51
CA ILE A 78 -5.77 -7.96 0.87
C ILE A 78 -7.16 -7.56 1.33
N VAL A 79 -7.26 -6.60 2.27
CA VAL A 79 -8.52 -6.16 2.84
C VAL A 79 -9.43 -5.61 1.74
N PHE A 80 -8.95 -4.69 0.90
CA PHE A 80 -9.76 -4.18 -0.21
C PHE A 80 -10.19 -5.29 -1.18
N SER A 81 -9.32 -6.27 -1.43
CA SER A 81 -9.64 -7.38 -2.33
C SER A 81 -10.76 -8.27 -1.77
N ILE A 82 -10.75 -8.54 -0.47
CA ILE A 82 -11.79 -9.33 0.23
C ILE A 82 -13.13 -8.58 0.20
N GLU A 83 -13.14 -7.29 0.54
CA GLU A 83 -14.36 -6.47 0.59
C GLU A 83 -15.03 -6.34 -0.78
N ILE A 84 -14.23 -6.14 -1.84
CA ILE A 84 -14.72 -6.13 -3.23
C ILE A 84 -15.30 -7.52 -3.59
N GLN A 85 -14.59 -8.60 -3.23
CA GLN A 85 -15.01 -9.97 -3.51
C GLN A 85 -16.31 -10.33 -2.77
N GLN A 86 -16.49 -9.88 -1.53
CA GLN A 86 -17.70 -10.10 -0.74
C GLN A 86 -18.91 -9.45 -1.40
N LYS A 87 -18.75 -8.23 -1.92
CA LYS A 87 -19.82 -7.55 -2.66
C LYS A 87 -20.17 -8.25 -3.97
N ILE A 88 -19.17 -8.74 -4.72
CA ILE A 88 -19.39 -9.47 -5.97
C ILE A 88 -20.12 -10.80 -5.72
N THR A 89 -19.78 -11.50 -4.64
CA THR A 89 -20.37 -12.82 -4.33
C THR A 89 -21.63 -12.76 -3.48
N GLY A 90 -22.05 -11.56 -3.06
CA GLY A 90 -23.22 -11.39 -2.19
C GLY A 90 -23.04 -11.94 -0.77
N ARG A 91 -21.79 -12.17 -0.33
CA ARG A 91 -21.47 -12.65 1.03
C ARG A 91 -21.41 -11.54 2.07
N GLY A 92 -21.35 -10.29 1.63
CA GLY A 92 -21.26 -9.12 2.47
C GLY A 92 -21.43 -7.84 1.64
N GLU A 93 -21.42 -6.71 2.33
CA GLU A 93 -21.41 -5.38 1.71
C GLU A 93 -19.98 -4.91 1.50
N MET A 94 -19.78 -3.95 0.58
CA MET A 94 -18.46 -3.35 0.35
C MET A 94 -18.25 -2.20 1.35
N ASP A 95 -17.98 -2.52 2.62
CA ASP A 95 -17.94 -1.53 3.71
C ASP A 95 -16.50 -1.03 3.98
N PHE A 96 -16.34 0.29 3.99
CA PHE A 96 -15.06 0.89 4.36
C PHE A 96 -14.73 0.69 5.83
N ASN A 97 -15.74 0.60 6.70
CA ASN A 97 -15.52 0.39 8.13
C ASN A 97 -14.95 -1.00 8.41
N ASP A 98 -15.41 -2.03 7.70
CA ASP A 98 -14.89 -3.39 7.82
C ASP A 98 -13.42 -3.45 7.40
N ALA A 99 -13.05 -2.69 6.36
CA ALA A 99 -11.66 -2.53 5.97
C ALA A 99 -10.82 -1.83 7.06
N VAL A 100 -11.33 -0.75 7.63
CA VAL A 100 -10.66 -0.01 8.72
C VAL A 100 -10.48 -0.89 9.96
N ILE A 101 -11.50 -1.64 10.36
CA ILE A 101 -11.44 -2.57 11.51
C ILE A 101 -10.41 -3.68 11.26
N SER A 102 -10.36 -4.22 10.05
CA SER A 102 -9.36 -5.24 9.67
C SER A 102 -7.93 -4.73 9.84
N LEU A 103 -7.67 -3.47 9.47
CA LEU A 103 -6.37 -2.82 9.66
C LEU A 103 -6.09 -2.52 11.14
N TRP A 104 -7.10 -2.11 11.92
CA TRP A 104 -6.97 -1.94 13.37
C TRP A 104 -6.58 -3.24 14.06
N GLY A 105 -7.12 -4.39 13.61
CA GLY A 105 -6.71 -5.71 14.08
C GLY A 105 -5.20 -5.92 13.91
N PHE A 106 -4.68 -5.66 12.71
CA PHE A 106 -3.24 -5.74 12.46
C PHE A 106 -2.43 -4.81 13.36
N LEU A 107 -2.85 -3.55 13.52
CA LEU A 107 -2.18 -2.57 14.38
C LEU A 107 -2.16 -3.00 15.86
N LEU A 108 -3.27 -3.53 16.36
CA LEU A 108 -3.40 -4.03 17.74
C LEU A 108 -2.40 -5.17 18.00
N PHE A 109 -2.40 -6.20 17.16
CA PHE A 109 -1.50 -7.35 17.33
C PHE A 109 -0.03 -6.97 17.12
N PHE A 110 0.25 -6.05 16.19
CA PHE A 110 1.61 -5.52 16.03
C PHE A 110 2.07 -4.73 17.26
N GLY A 111 1.17 -3.96 17.89
CA GLY A 111 1.44 -3.28 19.16
C GLY A 111 1.82 -4.26 20.28
N ILE A 112 1.08 -5.36 20.42
CA ILE A 112 1.40 -6.45 21.36
C ILE A 112 2.79 -7.02 21.06
N PHE A 113 3.11 -7.29 19.80
CA PHE A 113 4.44 -7.75 19.40
C PHE A 113 5.55 -6.76 19.81
N LEU A 114 5.35 -5.46 19.60
CA LEU A 114 6.33 -4.45 20.01
C LEU A 114 6.52 -4.41 21.53
N LEU A 115 5.45 -4.53 22.31
CA LEU A 115 5.52 -4.62 23.78
C LEU A 115 6.35 -5.83 24.22
N LEU A 116 6.06 -7.03 23.68
CA LEU A 116 6.80 -8.25 24.00
C LEU A 116 8.28 -8.14 23.62
N LYS A 117 8.59 -7.60 22.43
CA LYS A 117 9.96 -7.35 21.98
C LYS A 117 10.69 -6.37 22.90
N GLY A 118 10.02 -5.30 23.33
CA GLY A 118 10.58 -4.30 24.25
C GLY A 118 10.90 -4.88 25.63
N LEU A 119 10.00 -5.70 26.18
CA LEU A 119 10.21 -6.41 27.44
C LEU A 119 11.42 -7.37 27.34
N TRP A 120 11.51 -8.15 26.27
CA TRP A 120 12.62 -9.09 26.06
C TRP A 120 13.99 -8.40 25.91
N LEU A 121 14.05 -7.27 25.20
CA LEU A 121 15.28 -6.49 25.11
C LEU A 121 15.68 -5.90 26.46
N SER A 122 14.70 -5.48 27.26
CA SER A 122 14.93 -4.94 28.60
C SER A 122 15.50 -6.01 29.54
N THR A 123 14.91 -7.21 29.59
CA THR A 123 15.42 -8.30 30.44
C THR A 123 16.84 -8.71 30.05
N LYS A 124 17.15 -8.84 28.76
CA LYS A 124 18.52 -9.11 28.29
C LYS A 124 19.51 -8.04 28.72
N LYS A 125 19.14 -6.77 28.65
CA LYS A 125 20.00 -5.66 29.08
C LYS A 125 20.28 -5.71 30.58
N PHE A 126 19.30 -6.08 31.40
CA PHE A 126 19.49 -6.27 32.84
C PHE A 126 20.38 -7.46 33.18
N ILE A 127 20.21 -8.61 32.51
CA ILE A 127 21.03 -9.80 32.74
C ILE A 127 22.49 -9.57 32.35
N ARG A 128 22.78 -8.84 31.25
CA ARG A 128 24.14 -8.55 30.80
C ARG A 128 24.86 -7.47 31.63
N LYS A 129 24.14 -6.74 32.49
CA LYS A 129 24.70 -5.67 33.35
C LYS A 129 25.08 -6.17 34.75
N ARG A 130 24.69 -7.40 35.10
CA ARG A 130 25.24 -8.18 36.21
C ARG A 130 26.39 -9.03 35.69
#